data_AF-A0A095Z4X8-F1
#
_entry.id   AF-A0A095Z4X8-F1
#
_cell.length_a   1.000
_cell.length_b   1.000
_cell.length_c   1.000
_cell.angle_alpha   90.00
_cell.angle_beta   90.00
_cell.angle_gamma   90.00
#
_symmetry.space_group_name_H-M   'P 1'
#
loop_
_entity.id
_entity.type
_entity.pdbx_description
1 polymer ?
#
loop_
_entity_poly.entity_id
_entity_poly.type
_entity_poly.pdbx_seq_one_letter_code
_entity_poly.pdbx_strand_id
1 'polypeptide(L)'
;MKKKRKGFTLIELIIVIAILGILAAIAIPKYNKSRLQAAETAHKANVEMLKSAARMKILEKDDGFTWTKDSHDGETYIEKWPDIPNGLVLKDKDGKEYKEYKVVYVKEGNKLTITPDEKVKGN
;
A
#
# COMPACT_ATOMS: atom_id res chain seq x y z
N MET A 1 17.97 -52.86 30.93
CA MET A 1 18.53 -51.49 31.09
C MET A 1 17.41 -50.47 30.88
N LYS A 2 16.98 -49.75 31.93
CA LYS A 2 15.99 -48.66 31.77
C LYS A 2 16.68 -47.43 31.17
N LYS A 3 16.33 -47.07 29.93
CA LYS A 3 16.77 -45.81 29.32
C LYS A 3 16.27 -44.65 30.19
N LYS A 4 17.17 -43.87 30.80
CA LYS A 4 16.80 -42.63 31.50
C LYS A 4 16.18 -41.68 30.47
N ARG A 5 14.88 -41.40 30.58
CA ARG A 5 14.23 -40.35 29.78
C ARG A 5 14.75 -39.01 30.31
N LYS A 6 15.54 -38.30 29.51
CA LYS A 6 15.91 -36.91 29.79
C LYS A 6 14.66 -36.05 29.52
N GLY A 7 14.09 -35.49 30.57
CA GLY A 7 13.02 -34.50 30.47
C GLY A 7 13.61 -33.11 30.23
N PHE A 8 12.83 -32.24 29.59
CA PHE A 8 13.17 -30.83 29.42
C PHE A 8 13.06 -30.11 30.77
N THR A 9 14.03 -29.29 31.13
CA THR A 9 14.01 -28.53 32.38
C THR A 9 13.23 -27.22 32.21
N LEU A 10 12.62 -26.74 33.29
CA LEU A 10 11.91 -25.45 33.27
C LEU A 10 12.86 -24.28 32.98
N ILE A 11 14.12 -24.37 33.43
CA ILE A 11 15.12 -23.33 33.20
C ILE A 11 15.53 -23.25 31.72
N GLU A 12 15.62 -24.39 31.02
CA GLU A 12 15.84 -24.41 29.58
C GLU A 12 14.70 -23.71 28.83
N LEU A 13 13.45 -23.90 29.26
CA LEU A 13 12.31 -23.22 28.65
C LEU A 13 12.35 -21.70 28.89
N ILE A 14 12.71 -21.28 30.10
CA ILE A 14 12.78 -19.86 30.50
C ILE A 14 13.83 -19.11 29.68
N ILE A 15 15.01 -19.71 29.47
CA ILE A 15 16.07 -19.07 28.67
C ILE A 15 15.64 -18.93 27.21
N VAL A 16 14.96 -19.95 26.66
CA VAL A 16 14.46 -19.91 25.27
C VAL A 16 13.44 -18.78 25.08
N ILE A 17 12.44 -18.66 25.96
CA ILE A 17 11.45 -17.57 25.85
C ILE A 17 12.09 -16.19 26.05
N ALA A 18 13.12 -16.08 26.90
CA ALA A 18 13.85 -14.83 27.10
C ALA A 18 14.56 -14.39 25.81
N ILE A 19 15.26 -15.30 25.13
CA ILE A 19 15.92 -15.02 23.85
C ILE A 19 14.89 -14.68 22.76
N LEU A 20 13.79 -15.45 22.67
CA LEU A 20 12.69 -15.17 21.74
C LEU A 20 12.06 -13.79 21.98
N GLY A 21 11.92 -13.38 23.24
CA GLY A 21 11.43 -12.05 23.61
C GLY A 21 12.33 -10.92 23.09
N ILE A 22 13.65 -11.06 23.25
CA ILE A 22 14.64 -10.08 22.76
C ILE A 22 14.58 -10.00 21.22
N LEU A 23 14.53 -11.14 20.54
CA LEU A 23 14.42 -11.17 19.08
C LEU A 23 13.12 -10.54 18.59
N ALA A 24 11.98 -10.84 19.23
CA ALA A 24 10.69 -10.29 18.85
C ALA A 24 10.62 -8.77 19.02
N ALA A 25 11.22 -8.23 20.10
CA ALA A 25 11.27 -6.79 20.36
C ALA A 25 11.95 -6.00 19.23
N ILE A 26 12.96 -6.56 18.57
CA ILE A 26 13.65 -5.95 17.42
C ILE A 26 12.94 -6.28 16.10
N ALA A 27 12.49 -7.53 15.94
CA ALA A 27 11.93 -8.03 14.69
C ALA A 27 10.58 -7.39 14.34
N ILE A 28 9.68 -7.23 15.31
CA ILE A 28 8.32 -6.69 15.10
C ILE A 28 8.35 -5.26 14.52
N PRO A 29 9.02 -4.25 15.14
CA PRO A 29 9.03 -2.90 14.59
C PRO A 29 9.73 -2.84 13.23
N LYS A 30 10.80 -3.63 13.03
CA LYS A 30 11.50 -3.71 11.74
C LYS A 30 10.60 -4.28 10.64
N TYR A 31 9.87 -5.34 10.95
CA TYR A 31 8.92 -5.95 10.02
C TYR A 31 7.79 -4.99 9.65
N ASN A 32 7.20 -4.31 10.64
CA ASN A 32 6.14 -3.33 10.40
C ASN A 32 6.62 -2.18 9.50
N LYS A 33 7.82 -1.65 9.76
CA LYS A 33 8.43 -0.62 8.91
C LYS A 33 8.66 -1.10 7.48
N SER A 34 9.20 -2.31 7.31
CA SER A 34 9.42 -2.88 5.97
C SER A 34 8.12 -3.09 5.20
N ARG A 35 7.05 -3.51 5.89
CA ARG A 35 5.72 -3.65 5.28
C ARG A 35 5.15 -2.31 4.85
N LEU A 36 5.26 -1.28 5.70
CA LEU A 36 4.78 0.06 5.36
C LEU A 36 5.53 0.63 4.15
N GLN A 37 6.86 0.48 4.10
CA GLN A 37 7.67 0.92 2.95
C GLN A 37 7.29 0.20 1.65
N ALA A 38 7.02 -1.10 1.71
CA ALA A 38 6.54 -1.85 0.55
C ALA A 38 5.16 -1.35 0.08
N ALA A 39 4.27 -1.05 1.03
CA ALA A 39 2.95 -0.49 0.75
C ALA A 39 3.03 0.92 0.12
N GLU A 40 3.90 1.80 0.63
CA GLU A 40 4.16 3.13 0.03
C GLU A 40 4.71 3.01 -1.40
N THR A 41 5.64 2.08 -1.61
CA THR A 41 6.24 1.83 -2.93
C THR A 41 5.20 1.33 -3.93
N ALA A 42 4.34 0.40 -3.49
CA ALA A 42 3.22 -0.08 -4.30
C ALA A 42 2.20 1.03 -4.61
N HIS A 43 1.89 1.88 -3.63
CA HIS A 43 1.00 3.02 -3.83
C HIS A 43 1.54 3.98 -4.89
N LYS A 44 2.83 4.33 -4.82
CA LYS A 44 3.51 5.15 -5.83
C LYS A 44 3.47 4.53 -7.21
N ALA A 45 3.73 3.22 -7.32
CA ALA A 45 3.63 2.50 -8.59
C ALA A 45 2.21 2.54 -9.17
N ASN A 46 1.19 2.37 -8.34
CA ASN A 46 -0.22 2.46 -8.75
C ASN A 46 -0.58 3.85 -9.28
N VAL A 47 -0.13 4.91 -8.60
CA VAL A 47 -0.35 6.31 -9.05
C VAL A 47 0.31 6.55 -10.42
N GLU A 48 1.54 6.10 -10.63
CA GLU A 48 2.23 6.25 -11.92
C GLU A 48 1.59 5.43 -13.05
N MET A 49 1.08 4.23 -12.74
CA MET A 49 0.30 3.41 -13.67
C MET A 49 -0.96 4.15 -14.11
N LEU A 50 -1.76 4.65 -13.16
CA LEU A 50 -2.97 5.44 -13.43
C LEU A 50 -2.64 6.71 -14.23
N LYS A 51 -1.52 7.39 -13.93
CA LYS A 51 -1.07 8.58 -14.65
C LYS A 51 -0.74 8.28 -16.10
N SER A 52 -0.06 7.16 -16.32
CA SER A 52 0.33 6.72 -17.66
C SER A 52 -0.90 6.36 -18.49
N ALA A 53 -1.86 5.63 -17.90
CA ALA A 53 -3.14 5.32 -18.54
C ALA A 53 -3.94 6.57 -18.88
N ALA A 54 -4.04 7.52 -17.95
CA ALA A 54 -4.73 8.79 -18.16
C ALA A 54 -4.10 9.60 -19.30
N ARG A 55 -2.76 9.63 -19.38
CA ARG A 55 -2.05 10.28 -20.50
C ARG A 55 -2.39 9.64 -21.85
N MET A 56 -2.53 8.32 -21.92
CA MET A 56 -2.96 7.66 -23.16
C MET A 56 -4.34 8.13 -23.60
N LYS A 57 -5.31 8.24 -22.69
CA LYS A 57 -6.63 8.82 -23.00
C LYS A 57 -6.52 10.26 -23.50
N ILE A 58 -5.75 11.12 -22.82
CA ILE A 58 -5.58 12.53 -23.21
C ILE A 58 -5.00 12.64 -24.63
N LEU A 59 -4.08 11.75 -25.01
CA LEU A 59 -3.51 11.72 -26.35
C LEU A 59 -4.51 11.27 -27.42
N GLU A 60 -5.39 10.32 -27.10
CA GLU A 60 -6.44 9.86 -28.01
C GLU A 60 -7.56 10.91 -28.16
N LYS A 61 -8.04 11.43 -27.03
CA LYS A 61 -9.10 12.42 -26.96
C LYS A 61 -8.83 13.39 -25.82
N ASP A 62 -8.52 14.63 -26.18
CA ASP A 62 -8.34 15.72 -25.23
C ASP A 62 -9.70 16.27 -24.75
N ASP A 63 -10.44 15.45 -24.01
CA ASP A 63 -11.64 15.83 -23.27
C ASP A 63 -11.43 15.67 -21.76
N GLY A 64 -12.10 16.50 -20.96
CA GLY A 64 -12.04 16.37 -19.51
C GLY A 64 -12.70 15.07 -19.05
N PHE A 65 -12.09 14.34 -18.13
CA PHE A 65 -12.65 13.08 -17.62
C PHE A 65 -12.38 12.88 -16.14
N THR A 66 -13.16 11.97 -15.56
CA THR A 66 -12.96 11.47 -14.20
C THR A 66 -13.07 9.95 -14.23
N TRP A 67 -12.03 9.28 -13.75
CA TRP A 67 -12.06 7.84 -13.53
C TRP A 67 -12.11 7.51 -12.04
N THR A 68 -12.93 6.52 -11.74
CA THR A 68 -13.10 5.91 -10.42
C THR A 68 -13.06 4.39 -10.61
N LYS A 69 -13.09 3.63 -9.52
CA LYS A 69 -13.13 2.18 -9.59
C LYS A 69 -14.26 1.63 -10.48
N ASP A 70 -15.39 2.32 -10.51
CA ASP A 70 -16.59 1.93 -11.26
C ASP A 70 -16.71 2.61 -12.64
N SER A 71 -15.71 3.39 -13.07
CA SER A 71 -15.79 4.09 -14.35
C SER A 71 -15.45 3.15 -15.51
N HIS A 72 -16.43 2.89 -16.37
CA HIS A 72 -16.27 2.03 -17.55
C HIS A 72 -15.26 2.59 -18.56
N ASP A 73 -15.18 3.92 -18.70
CA ASP A 73 -14.19 4.59 -19.56
C ASP A 73 -12.73 4.31 -19.17
N GLY A 74 -12.48 3.96 -17.91
CA GLY A 74 -11.14 3.63 -17.42
C GLY A 74 -10.69 2.22 -17.82
N GLU A 75 -11.63 1.30 -18.01
CA GLU A 75 -11.37 -0.11 -18.33
C GLU A 75 -10.70 -0.29 -19.70
N THR A 76 -10.91 0.65 -20.63
CA THR A 76 -10.24 0.66 -21.94
C THR A 76 -8.73 0.84 -21.83
N TYR A 77 -8.24 1.50 -20.77
CA TYR A 77 -6.83 1.87 -20.62
C TYR A 77 -6.12 1.11 -19.50
N ILE A 78 -6.86 0.40 -18.65
CA ILE A 78 -6.32 -0.28 -17.47
C ILE A 78 -7.03 -1.64 -17.33
N GLU A 79 -6.26 -2.72 -17.32
CA GLU A 79 -6.78 -4.09 -17.17
C GLU A 79 -7.44 -4.32 -15.80
N LYS A 80 -6.89 -3.71 -14.75
CA LYS A 80 -7.43 -3.82 -13.39
C LYS A 80 -7.23 -2.53 -12.61
N TRP A 81 -8.31 -2.04 -12.01
CA TRP A 81 -8.22 -0.90 -11.09
C TRP A 81 -7.40 -1.24 -9.85
N PRO A 82 -6.38 -0.43 -9.48
CA PRO A 82 -5.57 -0.69 -8.30
C PRO A 82 -6.35 -0.40 -7.02
N ASP A 83 -6.15 -1.23 -5.99
CA ASP A 83 -6.60 -0.95 -4.63
C ASP A 83 -5.47 -0.31 -3.81
N ILE A 84 -5.83 0.45 -2.77
CA ILE A 84 -4.84 1.03 -1.85
C ILE A 84 -4.16 -0.13 -1.08
N PRO A 85 -2.82 -0.22 -1.07
CA PRO A 85 -2.12 -1.31 -0.40
C PRO A 85 -2.47 -1.43 1.09
N ASN A 86 -2.66 -2.67 1.55
CA ASN A 86 -3.06 -2.97 2.93
C ASN A 86 -2.03 -2.45 3.95
N GLY A 87 -2.53 -1.82 5.01
CA GLY A 87 -1.70 -1.23 6.06
C GLY A 87 -1.20 0.17 5.75
N LEU A 88 -1.59 0.75 4.60
CA LEU A 88 -1.36 2.14 4.28
C LEU A 88 -2.65 2.94 4.52
N VAL A 89 -2.61 3.87 5.47
CA VAL A 89 -3.74 4.78 5.74
C VAL A 89 -3.40 6.15 5.19
N LEU A 90 -3.94 6.46 4.01
CA LEU A 90 -3.75 7.74 3.34
C LEU A 90 -4.88 8.68 3.76
N LYS A 91 -4.53 9.89 4.22
CA LYS A 91 -5.49 10.89 4.67
C LYS A 91 -5.37 12.18 3.86
N ASP A 92 -6.50 12.84 3.65
CA ASP A 92 -6.54 14.20 3.14
C ASP A 92 -6.13 15.21 4.22
N LYS A 93 -6.00 16.49 3.84
CA LYS A 93 -5.71 17.61 4.73
C LYS A 93 -6.72 17.73 5.88
N ASP A 94 -7.96 17.32 5.65
CA ASP A 94 -9.04 17.30 6.64
C ASP A 94 -9.07 16.02 7.49
N GLY A 95 -8.07 15.14 7.35
CA GLY A 95 -7.98 13.88 8.11
C GLY A 95 -8.87 12.76 7.59
N LYS A 96 -9.61 12.97 6.50
CA LYS A 96 -10.46 11.96 5.88
C LYS A 96 -9.61 10.91 5.15
N GLU A 97 -9.90 9.63 5.42
CA GLU A 97 -9.18 8.52 4.79
C GLU A 97 -9.61 8.29 3.35
N TYR A 98 -8.62 8.12 2.48
CA TYR A 98 -8.81 7.64 1.12
C TYR A 98 -8.99 6.13 1.14
N LYS A 99 -10.08 5.66 0.53
CA LYS A 99 -10.35 4.23 0.36
C LYS A 99 -10.06 3.74 -1.05
N GLU A 100 -10.07 4.64 -2.02
CA GLU A 100 -9.94 4.32 -3.43
C GLU A 100 -9.19 5.44 -4.17
N TYR A 101 -8.62 5.08 -5.32
CA TYR A 101 -8.05 6.05 -6.23
C TYR A 101 -9.14 6.74 -7.06
N LYS A 102 -8.88 7.99 -7.40
CA LYS A 102 -9.66 8.80 -8.34
C LYS A 102 -8.70 9.53 -9.25
N VAL A 103 -8.95 9.47 -10.55
CA VAL A 103 -8.19 10.20 -11.56
C VAL A 103 -9.09 11.28 -12.14
N VAL A 104 -8.61 12.52 -12.22
CA VAL A 104 -9.36 13.64 -12.79
C VAL A 104 -8.45 14.38 -13.74
N TYR A 105 -8.90 14.55 -14.98
CA TYR A 105 -8.27 15.43 -15.95
C TYR A 105 -9.20 16.60 -16.27
N VAL A 106 -8.70 17.81 -16.07
CA VAL A 106 -9.38 19.06 -16.42
C VAL A 106 -8.68 19.63 -17.65
N LYS A 107 -9.41 19.65 -18.78
CA LYS A 107 -8.93 20.21 -20.04
C LYS A 107 -8.58 21.69 -19.91
N GLU A 108 -9.44 22.45 -19.22
CA GLU A 108 -9.18 23.85 -18.89
C GLU A 108 -7.98 23.94 -17.94
N GLY A 109 -6.81 24.23 -18.50
CA GLY A 109 -5.53 24.28 -17.78
C GLY A 109 -4.69 23.01 -17.88
N ASN A 110 -5.06 22.03 -18.71
CA ASN A 110 -4.27 20.80 -18.99
C ASN A 110 -3.76 20.13 -17.70
N LYS A 111 -4.67 19.89 -16.75
CA LYS A 111 -4.30 19.47 -15.40
C LYS A 111 -4.81 18.06 -15.13
N LEU A 112 -3.87 17.11 -15.05
CA LEU A 112 -4.12 15.75 -14.59
C LEU A 112 -3.80 15.62 -13.09
N THR A 113 -4.77 15.14 -12.32
CA THR A 113 -4.65 14.91 -10.88
C THR A 113 -5.06 13.48 -10.52
N ILE A 114 -4.32 12.85 -9.63
CA ILE A 114 -4.64 11.55 -9.06
C ILE A 114 -4.76 11.74 -7.56
N THR A 115 -5.82 11.20 -6.98
CA THR A 115 -6.12 11.29 -5.56
C THR A 115 -6.34 9.88 -5.03
N PRO A 116 -5.65 9.44 -3.95
CA PRO A 116 -4.56 10.13 -3.25
C PRO A 116 -3.31 10.34 -4.14
N ASP A 117 -2.62 11.46 -3.93
CA ASP A 117 -1.36 11.81 -4.63
C ASP A 117 -0.19 10.97 -4.09
N GLU A 118 0.82 10.76 -4.92
CA GLU A 118 2.03 9.98 -4.62
C GLU A 118 2.79 10.50 -3.38
N LYS A 119 2.64 11.79 -3.07
CA LYS A 119 3.30 12.44 -1.94
C LYS A 119 2.58 12.25 -0.61
N VAL A 120 1.34 11.72 -0.62
CA VAL A 120 0.61 11.43 0.61
C VAL A 120 1.29 10.24 1.29
N LYS A 121 1.86 10.47 2.46
CA LYS A 121 2.46 9.40 3.28
C LYS A 121 1.39 8.75 4.13
N GLY A 122 1.47 7.43 4.26
CA GLY A 122 0.66 6.70 5.22
C GLY A 122 1.23 6.86 6.62
N ASN A 123 0.34 6.82 7.62
CA ASN A 123 0.72 6.65 9.03
C ASN A 123 0.70 5.18 9.43
#